data_AF-A0A1U8HWP8-F1
#
_entry.id   AF-A0A1U8HWP8-F1
#
_cell.length_a   1.000
_cell.length_b   1.000
_cell.length_c   1.000
_cell.angle_alpha   90.00
_cell.angle_beta   90.00
_cell.angle_gamma   90.00
#
_symmetry.space_group_name_H-M   'P 1'
#
loop_
_entity.id
_entity.type
_entity.pdbx_description
1 polymer ?
#
loop_
_entity_poly.entity_id
_entity_poly.type
_entity_poly.pdbx_seq_one_letter_code
_entity_poly.pdbx_strand_id
1 'polypeptide(L)'
;MDDVEFKKVFQMFDKNGDGRISKEELNDSLKKLGIFIPNDELTQMIEKIDVNGDNYVDIEEFHELYQSFMNDKDEEEDILEAFKVFDQNGDGYISVDELMSVLVSLGLKQGKTVEDCKKMIMKVDVDGDGRVNFLEFKKMMKRGGFSAFS
;
A
#
# COMPACT_ATOMS: atom_id res chain seq x y z
N MET A 1 -7.94 7.26 16.42
CA MET A 1 -8.57 5.94 16.32
C MET A 1 -9.14 5.61 17.68
N ASP A 2 -10.42 5.32 17.77
CA ASP A 2 -11.08 5.01 19.04
C ASP A 2 -10.61 3.64 19.56
N ASP A 3 -10.25 3.54 20.85
CA ASP A 3 -9.87 2.30 21.53
C ASP A 3 -10.84 1.13 21.27
N VAL A 4 -12.09 1.45 20.93
CA VAL A 4 -13.17 0.51 20.62
C VAL A 4 -12.93 -0.26 19.32
N GLU A 5 -12.46 0.39 18.25
CA GLU A 5 -12.13 -0.31 17.00
C GLU A 5 -10.89 -1.17 17.17
N PHE A 6 -9.88 -0.62 17.85
CA PHE A 6 -8.66 -1.35 18.16
C PHE A 6 -8.93 -2.65 18.94
N LYS A 7 -9.76 -2.59 19.98
CA LYS A 7 -10.14 -3.77 20.76
C LYS A 7 -10.92 -4.79 19.95
N LYS A 8 -11.80 -4.35 19.05
CA LYS A 8 -12.57 -5.24 18.17
C LYS A 8 -11.66 -5.97 17.20
N VAL A 9 -10.69 -5.25 16.63
CA VAL A 9 -9.69 -5.86 15.75
C VAL A 9 -8.84 -6.83 16.56
N PHE A 10 -8.32 -6.43 17.71
CA PHE A 10 -7.53 -7.34 18.56
C PHE A 10 -8.29 -8.64 18.85
N GLN A 11 -9.59 -8.56 19.20
CA GLN A 11 -10.45 -9.74 19.39
C GLN A 11 -10.76 -10.53 18.12
N MET A 12 -10.68 -9.92 16.94
CA MET A 12 -10.77 -10.67 15.68
C MET A 12 -9.50 -11.47 15.40
N PHE A 13 -8.37 -11.01 15.91
CA PHE A 13 -7.07 -11.66 15.76
C PHE A 13 -6.85 -12.72 16.85
N ASP A 14 -7.05 -12.38 18.12
CA ASP A 14 -7.02 -13.29 19.27
C ASP A 14 -8.25 -14.23 19.24
N LYS A 15 -8.10 -15.41 18.63
CA LYS A 15 -9.21 -16.36 18.49
C LYS A 15 -9.41 -17.20 19.74
N ASN A 16 -8.31 -17.52 20.42
CA ASN A 16 -8.35 -18.34 21.61
C ASN A 16 -8.73 -17.52 22.87
N GLY A 17 -8.71 -16.19 22.78
CA GLY A 17 -9.06 -15.27 23.85
C GLY A 17 -8.01 -15.22 24.97
N ASP A 18 -6.76 -15.61 24.68
CA ASP A 18 -5.70 -15.66 25.68
C ASP A 18 -5.04 -14.30 25.94
N GLY A 19 -5.47 -13.27 25.20
CA GLY A 19 -4.96 -11.91 25.31
C GLY A 19 -3.65 -11.69 24.54
N ARG A 20 -3.25 -12.66 23.72
CA ARG A 20 -2.06 -12.64 22.86
C ARG A 20 -2.43 -13.12 21.47
N ILE A 21 -1.68 -12.70 20.46
CA ILE A 21 -1.91 -13.15 19.09
C ILE A 21 -0.72 -13.99 18.67
N SER A 22 -0.97 -15.27 18.45
CA SER A 22 0.03 -16.16 17.85
C SER A 22 0.24 -15.85 16.36
N LYS A 23 1.38 -16.24 15.81
CA LYS A 23 1.67 -16.12 14.36
C LYS A 23 0.58 -16.74 13.47
N GLU A 24 0.02 -17.87 13.91
CA GLU A 24 -1.04 -18.56 13.17
C GLU A 24 -2.34 -17.76 13.16
N GLU A 25 -2.71 -17.19 14.30
CA GLU A 25 -3.86 -16.30 14.47
C GLU A 25 -3.71 -15.00 13.67
N LEU A 26 -2.51 -14.40 13.71
CA LEU A 26 -2.18 -13.22 12.91
C LEU A 26 -2.37 -13.51 11.41
N ASN A 27 -1.84 -14.62 10.90
CA ASN A 27 -1.95 -15.00 9.50
C ASN A 27 -3.41 -15.26 9.07
N ASP A 28 -4.19 -15.99 9.88
CA ASP A 28 -5.59 -16.29 9.58
C ASP A 28 -6.43 -15.01 9.54
N SER A 29 -6.21 -14.10 10.49
CA SER A 29 -6.97 -12.86 10.58
C SER A 29 -6.57 -11.85 9.51
N LEU A 30 -5.29 -11.76 9.13
CA LEU A 30 -4.85 -10.98 7.97
C LEU A 30 -5.51 -11.48 6.68
N LYS A 31 -5.58 -12.80 6.46
CA LYS A 31 -6.28 -13.39 5.31
C LYS A 31 -7.76 -13.07 5.29
N LYS A 32 -8.43 -13.08 6.45
CA LYS A 32 -9.85 -12.69 6.57
C LYS A 32 -10.08 -11.22 6.23
N LEU A 33 -9.09 -10.36 6.47
CA LEU A 33 -9.11 -8.96 6.07
C LEU A 33 -8.69 -8.75 4.60
N GLY A 34 -8.52 -9.83 3.83
CA GLY A 34 -8.08 -9.79 2.43
C GLY A 34 -6.59 -9.52 2.24
N ILE A 35 -5.80 -9.50 3.32
CA ILE A 35 -4.36 -9.25 3.27
C ILE A 35 -3.63 -10.58 3.17
N PHE A 36 -2.87 -10.75 2.10
CA PHE A 36 -2.05 -11.95 1.89
C PHE A 36 -0.58 -11.60 2.06
N ILE A 37 -0.03 -11.98 3.21
CA ILE A 37 1.40 -11.80 3.52
C ILE A 37 2.07 -13.18 3.48
N PRO A 38 3.22 -13.32 2.78
CA PRO A 38 3.99 -14.55 2.84
C PRO A 38 4.50 -14.81 4.26
N ASN A 39 4.59 -16.09 4.65
CA ASN A 39 5.00 -16.47 6.00
C ASN A 39 6.38 -15.90 6.41
N ASP A 40 7.27 -15.67 5.45
CA ASP A 40 8.60 -15.09 5.69
C ASP A 40 8.49 -13.63 6.15
N GLU A 41 7.76 -12.79 5.41
CA GLU A 41 7.48 -11.40 5.81
C GLU A 41 6.67 -11.32 7.09
N LEU A 42 5.71 -12.22 7.31
CA LEU A 42 4.96 -12.27 8.56
C LEU A 42 5.88 -12.53 9.76
N THR A 43 6.89 -13.39 9.58
CA THR A 43 7.88 -13.67 10.63
C THR A 43 8.71 -12.43 10.89
N GLN A 44 9.21 -11.77 9.85
CA GLN A 44 9.99 -10.54 9.99
C GLN A 44 9.18 -9.42 10.62
N MET A 45 7.88 -9.32 10.33
CA MET A 45 6.98 -8.37 10.98
C MET A 45 6.86 -8.66 12.46
N ILE A 46 6.59 -9.90 12.86
CA ILE A 46 6.52 -10.30 14.27
C ILE A 46 7.86 -10.06 14.95
N GLU A 47 8.99 -10.49 14.40
CA GLU A 47 10.32 -10.26 15.00
C GLU A 47 10.67 -8.78 15.17
N LYS A 48 10.06 -7.89 14.38
CA LYS A 48 10.30 -6.45 14.46
C LYS A 48 9.50 -5.76 15.57
N ILE A 49 8.35 -6.32 15.94
CA ILE A 49 7.42 -5.77 16.94
C ILE A 49 7.36 -6.59 18.24
N ASP A 50 7.79 -7.84 18.21
CA ASP A 50 7.98 -8.72 19.37
C ASP A 50 9.21 -8.23 20.16
N VAL A 51 8.99 -7.25 21.03
CA VAL A 51 10.03 -6.63 21.86
C VAL A 51 10.37 -7.55 23.01
N ASN A 52 9.39 -8.33 23.49
CA ASN A 52 9.53 -9.21 24.63
C ASN A 52 10.22 -10.55 24.27
N GLY A 53 10.27 -10.89 22.97
CA GLY A 53 10.90 -12.09 22.40
C GLY A 53 10.12 -13.39 22.66
N ASP A 54 8.84 -13.31 23.00
CA ASP A 54 8.02 -14.44 23.40
C ASP A 54 7.33 -15.14 22.21
N ASN A 55 7.53 -14.62 20.99
CA ASN A 55 6.91 -15.09 19.73
C ASN A 55 5.39 -14.93 19.68
N TYR A 56 4.82 -14.16 20.61
CA TYR A 56 3.44 -13.72 20.58
C TYR A 56 3.40 -12.21 20.36
N VAL A 57 2.24 -11.71 19.97
CA VAL A 57 1.99 -10.27 19.87
C VAL A 57 0.99 -9.91 20.95
N ASP A 58 1.46 -9.23 22.00
CA ASP A 58 0.60 -8.70 23.05
C ASP A 58 -0.19 -7.47 22.52
N ILE A 59 -1.18 -7.00 23.29
CA ILE A 59 -2.02 -5.86 22.90
C ILE A 59 -1.23 -4.56 22.63
N GLU A 60 -0.13 -4.34 23.35
CA GLU A 60 0.73 -3.16 23.15
C GLU A 60 1.54 -3.26 21.85
N GLU A 61 2.07 -4.45 21.54
CA GLU A 61 2.83 -4.73 20.31
C GLU A 61 1.91 -4.77 19.09
N PHE A 62 0.68 -5.27 19.25
CA PHE A 62 -0.35 -5.26 18.22
C PHE A 62 -0.74 -3.84 17.85
N HIS A 63 -0.68 -2.88 18.78
CA HIS A 63 -0.97 -1.48 18.48
C HIS A 63 0.04 -0.89 17.48
N GLU A 64 1.33 -1.12 17.68
CA GLU A 64 2.36 -0.67 16.73
C GLU A 64 2.23 -1.37 15.38
N LEU A 65 2.01 -2.68 15.40
CA LEU A 65 1.80 -3.46 14.19
C LEU A 65 0.56 -2.98 13.41
N TYR A 66 -0.56 -2.80 14.09
CA TYR A 66 -1.81 -2.36 13.48
C TYR A 66 -1.73 -0.94 12.92
N GLN A 67 -1.04 -0.03 13.60
CA GLN A 67 -0.76 1.30 13.06
C GLN A 67 0.08 1.22 11.79
N SER A 68 1.12 0.38 11.77
CA SER A 68 1.93 0.18 10.55
C SER A 68 1.12 -0.44 9.41
N PHE A 69 0.23 -1.38 9.72
CA PHE A 69 -0.60 -2.07 8.73
C PHE A 69 -1.70 -1.20 8.15
N MET A 70 -2.41 -0.45 8.97
CA MET A 70 -3.44 0.46 8.48
C MET A 70 -2.84 1.55 7.61
N ASN A 71 -1.63 2.02 7.94
CA ASN A 71 -0.91 2.96 7.07
C ASN A 71 -0.60 2.35 5.69
N ASP A 72 -0.18 1.09 5.60
CA ASP A 72 0.11 0.45 4.29
C ASP A 72 -1.18 0.06 3.52
N LYS A 73 -2.28 -0.26 4.21
CA LYS A 73 -3.58 -0.55 3.58
C LYS A 73 -4.27 0.68 3.03
N ASP A 74 -4.38 1.74 3.83
CA ASP A 74 -4.89 3.03 3.34
C ASP A 74 -4.03 3.48 2.15
N GLU A 75 -2.70 3.38 2.25
CA GLU A 75 -1.81 3.75 1.15
C GLU A 75 -2.03 2.90 -0.12
N GLU A 76 -2.29 1.59 -0.01
CA GLU A 76 -2.59 0.77 -1.18
C GLU A 76 -3.96 1.09 -1.82
N GLU A 77 -4.99 1.32 -1.01
CA GLU A 77 -6.31 1.72 -1.50
C GLU A 77 -6.27 3.11 -2.13
N ASP A 78 -5.60 4.09 -1.52
CA ASP A 78 -5.38 5.43 -2.06
C ASP A 78 -4.60 5.39 -3.38
N ILE A 79 -3.56 4.56 -3.48
CA ILE A 79 -2.79 4.40 -4.72
C ILE A 79 -3.65 3.76 -5.81
N LEU A 80 -4.52 2.80 -5.47
CA LEU A 80 -5.42 2.17 -6.42
C LEU A 80 -6.51 3.12 -6.92
N GLU A 81 -7.09 3.91 -6.02
CA GLU A 81 -8.05 4.96 -6.37
C GLU A 81 -7.40 6.01 -7.27
N ALA A 82 -6.20 6.46 -6.93
CA ALA A 82 -5.42 7.36 -7.77
C ALA A 82 -5.13 6.73 -9.14
N PHE A 83 -4.69 5.46 -9.18
CA PHE A 83 -4.43 4.74 -10.43
C PHE A 83 -5.65 4.74 -11.35
N LYS A 84 -6.84 4.47 -10.82
CA LYS A 84 -8.10 4.50 -11.59
C LYS A 84 -8.47 5.89 -12.10
N VAL A 85 -8.05 6.96 -11.43
CA VAL A 85 -8.24 8.33 -11.94
C VAL A 85 -7.34 8.57 -13.15
N PHE A 86 -6.13 8.02 -13.15
CA PHE A 86 -5.21 8.08 -14.30
C PHE A 86 -5.61 7.14 -15.43
N ASP A 87 -5.96 5.90 -15.15
CA ASP A 87 -6.43 4.89 -16.12
C ASP A 87 -7.89 5.13 -16.50
N GLN A 88 -8.12 6.08 -17.41
CA GLN A 88 -9.46 6.52 -17.81
C GLN A 88 -10.21 5.44 -18.61
N ASN A 89 -9.48 4.60 -19.34
CA ASN A 89 -10.08 3.55 -20.17
C ASN A 89 -10.25 2.21 -19.42
N GLY A 90 -9.60 2.05 -18.25
CA GLY A 90 -9.68 0.86 -17.41
C GLY A 90 -8.91 -0.34 -17.96
N ASP A 91 -7.92 -0.12 -18.82
CA ASP A 91 -7.11 -1.19 -19.44
C ASP A 91 -6.03 -1.75 -18.50
N GLY A 92 -5.86 -1.13 -17.33
CA GLY A 92 -4.89 -1.52 -16.31
C GLY A 92 -3.50 -0.94 -16.54
N TYR A 93 -3.35 -0.03 -17.52
CA TYR A 93 -2.13 0.68 -17.83
C TYR A 93 -2.43 2.16 -18.05
N ILE A 94 -1.54 3.03 -17.55
CA ILE A 94 -1.64 4.47 -17.79
C ILE A 94 -0.81 4.82 -19.02
N SER A 95 -1.50 5.22 -20.08
CA SER A 95 -0.87 5.70 -21.31
C SER A 95 -0.35 7.13 -21.18
N VAL A 96 0.57 7.54 -22.05
CA VAL A 96 1.08 8.93 -22.13
C VAL A 96 -0.07 9.95 -22.22
N ASP A 97 -1.08 9.65 -23.04
CA ASP A 97 -2.24 10.52 -23.29
C ASP A 97 -3.11 10.68 -22.02
N GLU A 98 -3.33 9.58 -21.31
CA GLU A 98 -4.12 9.54 -20.07
C GLU A 98 -3.42 10.27 -18.93
N LEU A 99 -2.11 10.02 -18.78
CA LEU A 99 -1.27 10.77 -17.85
C LEU A 99 -1.34 12.28 -18.14
N MET A 100 -1.22 12.67 -19.41
CA MET A 100 -1.30 14.07 -19.83
C MET A 100 -2.67 14.67 -19.50
N SER A 101 -3.77 13.98 -19.85
CA SER A 101 -5.15 14.41 -19.60
C SER A 101 -5.39 14.72 -18.12
N VAL A 102 -4.91 13.85 -17.23
CA VAL A 102 -5.04 14.03 -15.78
C VAL A 102 -4.11 15.12 -15.25
N LEU A 103 -2.85 15.16 -15.66
CA LEU A 103 -1.91 16.21 -15.22
C LEU A 103 -2.38 17.61 -15.64
N VAL A 104 -2.96 17.76 -16.84
CA VAL A 104 -3.60 19.00 -17.29
C VAL A 104 -4.81 19.34 -16.44
N SER A 105 -5.67 18.36 -16.13
CA SER A 105 -6.85 18.56 -15.27
C SER A 105 -6.48 18.96 -13.84
N LEU A 106 -5.36 18.46 -13.33
CA LEU A 106 -4.80 18.84 -12.03
C LEU A 106 -4.03 20.18 -12.05
N GLY A 107 -3.88 20.81 -13.22
CA GLY A 107 -3.17 22.08 -13.39
C GLY A 107 -1.65 21.97 -13.22
N LEU A 108 -1.10 20.76 -13.30
CA LEU A 108 0.34 20.50 -13.14
C LEU A 108 1.08 20.91 -14.42
N LYS A 109 2.15 21.69 -14.27
CA LYS A 109 2.93 22.22 -15.40
C LYS A 109 3.68 21.12 -16.16
N GLN A 110 3.92 19.98 -15.52
CA GLN A 110 4.61 18.81 -16.07
C GLN A 110 3.76 18.06 -17.10
N GLY A 111 2.43 18.25 -17.11
CA GLY A 111 1.53 17.70 -18.13
C GLY A 111 1.39 18.56 -19.38
N LYS A 112 2.15 19.66 -19.52
CA LYS A 112 1.95 20.62 -20.61
C LYS A 112 2.43 20.13 -21.98
N THR A 113 3.36 19.18 -22.01
CA THR A 113 3.88 18.62 -23.25
C THR A 113 3.92 17.10 -23.20
N VAL A 114 3.72 16.48 -24.37
CA VAL A 114 3.83 15.03 -24.54
C VAL A 114 5.24 14.55 -24.19
N GLU A 115 6.27 15.36 -24.45
CA GLU A 115 7.67 15.03 -24.16
C GLU A 115 7.94 14.93 -22.66
N ASP A 116 7.34 15.81 -21.85
CA ASP A 116 7.47 15.75 -20.39
C ASP A 116 6.74 14.53 -19.81
N CYS A 117 5.54 14.23 -20.31
CA CYS A 117 4.80 13.02 -19.92
C CYS A 117 5.57 11.75 -20.30
N LYS A 118 6.16 11.70 -21.50
CA LYS A 118 7.02 10.59 -21.92
C LYS A 118 8.25 10.43 -21.01
N LYS A 119 8.90 11.53 -20.62
CA LYS A 119 10.04 11.48 -19.69
C LYS A 119 9.62 10.99 -18.30
N MET A 120 8.42 11.32 -17.84
CA MET A 120 7.88 10.79 -16.59
C MET A 120 7.68 9.29 -16.69
N ILE A 121 6.97 8.82 -17.72
CA ILE A 121 6.74 7.39 -17.95
C ILE A 121 8.07 6.64 -18.05
N MET A 122 9.01 7.08 -18.89
CA MET A 122 10.32 6.41 -19.04
C MET A 122 11.16 6.32 -17.76
N LYS A 123 10.88 7.12 -16.72
CA LYS A 123 11.58 7.01 -15.43
C LYS A 123 11.00 5.92 -14.53
N VAL A 124 9.75 5.52 -14.77
CA VAL A 124 9.03 4.53 -13.96
C VAL A 124 8.76 3.24 -14.69
N ASP A 125 8.64 3.31 -16.02
CA ASP A 125 8.51 2.23 -16.97
C ASP A 125 9.79 1.37 -16.94
N VAL A 126 9.70 0.26 -16.22
CA VAL A 126 10.79 -0.71 -16.03
C VAL A 126 10.76 -1.74 -17.15
N ASP A 127 9.57 -2.09 -17.63
CA ASP A 127 9.40 -3.13 -18.65
C ASP A 127 9.56 -2.59 -20.10
N GLY A 128 9.50 -1.28 -20.28
CA GLY A 128 9.78 -0.56 -21.51
C GLY A 128 8.64 -0.58 -22.52
N ASP A 129 7.40 -0.86 -22.09
CA ASP A 129 6.22 -0.87 -22.96
C ASP A 129 5.71 0.53 -23.32
N GLY A 130 6.27 1.57 -22.70
CA GLY A 130 5.88 2.96 -22.91
C GLY A 130 4.57 3.34 -22.22
N ARG A 131 4.11 2.53 -21.27
CA ARG A 131 2.96 2.77 -20.40
C ARG A 131 3.41 2.60 -18.94
N VAL A 132 2.48 2.80 -18.00
CA VAL A 132 2.74 2.58 -16.57
C VAL A 132 1.71 1.62 -16.03
N ASN A 133 2.15 0.43 -15.63
CA ASN A 133 1.28 -0.55 -14.97
C ASN A 133 1.09 -0.21 -13.47
N PHE A 134 0.16 -0.89 -12.80
CA PHE A 134 -0.15 -0.64 -11.38
C PHE A 134 1.09 -0.76 -10.46
N LEU A 135 1.99 -1.73 -10.71
CA LEU A 135 3.18 -1.92 -9.88
C LEU A 135 4.17 -0.77 -10.04
N GLU A 136 4.34 -0.27 -11.25
CA GLU A 136 5.19 0.87 -11.56
C GLU A 136 4.63 2.16 -10.97
N PHE A 137 3.31 2.36 -11.10
CA PHE A 137 2.63 3.50 -10.49
C PHE A 137 2.74 3.49 -8.96
N LYS A 138 2.54 2.32 -8.33
CA LYS A 138 2.74 2.13 -6.88
C LYS A 138 4.15 2.51 -6.47
N LYS A 139 5.16 2.05 -7.22
CA LYS A 139 6.57 2.39 -6.98
C LYS A 139 6.85 3.89 -7.14
N MET A 140 6.15 4.54 -8.07
CA MET A 140 6.20 5.99 -8.25
C MET A 140 5.66 6.73 -7.03
N MET A 141 4.47 6.35 -6.56
CA MET A 141 3.80 6.96 -5.42
C MET A 141 4.63 6.80 -4.14
N LYS A 142 5.17 5.60 -3.88
CA LYS A 142 6.07 5.33 -2.74
C LYS A 142 7.40 6.12 -2.77
N ARG A 143 7.82 6.66 -3.92
CA ARG A 143 9.02 7.50 -4.06
C ARG A 143 8.77 9.01 -3.91
N GLY A 144 7.56 9.42 -3.53
CA GLY A 144 7.18 10.84 -3.37
C GLY A 144 6.35 11.42 -4.52
N GLY A 145 5.68 10.54 -5.29
CA GLY A 145 4.74 10.92 -6.35
C GLY A 145 5.35 11.75 -7.50
N PHE A 146 4.51 12.53 -8.19
CA PHE A 146 4.96 13.40 -9.29
C PHE A 146 5.85 14.56 -8.83
N SER A 147 5.77 14.90 -7.54
CA SER A 147 6.63 15.89 -6.88
C SER A 147 8.10 15.48 -6.84
N ALA A 148 8.41 14.18 -6.80
CA ALA A 148 9.78 13.67 -6.84
C ALA A 148 10.50 13.92 -8.18
N PHE A 149 9.77 14.36 -9.21
CA PHE A 149 10.29 14.68 -10.54
C PHE A 149 10.32 16.19 -10.83
N SER A 150 10.08 17.03 -9.81
CA SER A 150 10.16 18.50 -9.88
C SER A 150 11.59 19.02 -9.84
#